data_AF-A0A819V0H8-F1
#
_entry.id   AF-A0A819V0H8-F1
#
_cell.length_a   1.000
_cell.length_b   1.000
_cell.length_c   1.000
_cell.angle_alpha   90.00
_cell.angle_beta   90.00
_cell.angle_gamma   90.00
#
_symmetry.space_group_name_H-M   'P 1'
#
loop_
_entity.id
_entity.type
_entity.pdbx_description
1 polymer ?
#
loop_
_entity_poly.entity_id
_entity_poly.type
_entity_poly.pdbx_seq_one_letter_code
_entity_poly.pdbx_strand_id
1 'polypeptide(L)'
;MEVQQPTYEQEMFKILARTDDFERDRLNQLKLMFNALQEAISIEKDTRHTEMSVLFKKAMAKQDINNDIEFFNKHYGRETKTKWPVFEDVHE
;
A
#
# COMPACT_ATOMS: atom_id res chain seq x y z
N MET A 1 68.24 17.64 16.74
CA MET A 1 66.93 17.04 17.05
C MET A 1 66.79 15.84 16.14
N GLU A 2 67.00 14.63 16.66
CA GLU A 2 66.85 13.42 15.86
C GLU A 2 65.37 13.21 15.56
N VAL A 3 65.04 13.17 14.26
CA VAL A 3 63.71 12.82 13.78
C VAL A 3 63.53 11.33 14.05
N GLN A 4 62.84 10.97 15.13
CA GLN A 4 62.43 9.59 15.38
C GLN A 4 61.51 9.16 14.23
N GLN A 5 62.01 8.29 13.35
CA GLN A 5 61.18 7.65 12.34
C GLN A 5 60.17 6.74 13.05
N PRO A 6 58.87 6.83 12.71
CA PRO A 6 57.87 5.96 13.31
C PRO A 6 58.20 4.51 12.99
N THR A 7 58.09 3.63 13.98
CA THR A 7 58.30 2.19 13.78
C THR A 7 57.19 1.64 12.89
N TYR A 8 57.49 0.60 12.11
CA TYR A 8 56.52 -0.09 11.25
C TYR A 8 55.19 -0.39 11.97
N GLU A 9 55.27 -0.79 13.24
CA GLU A 9 54.12 -1.05 14.10
C GLU A 9 53.22 0.19 14.28
N GLN A 10 53.79 1.37 14.54
CA GLN A 10 53.03 2.60 14.72
C GLN A 10 52.33 3.02 13.42
N GLU A 11 52.98 2.86 12.27
CA GLU A 11 52.36 3.11 10.96
C GLU A 11 51.25 2.10 10.66
N MET A 12 51.42 0.83 11.01
CA MET A 12 50.39 -0.19 10.86
C MET A 12 49.17 0.08 11.75
N PHE A 13 49.36 0.54 13.00
CA PHE A 13 48.25 0.94 13.86
C PHE A 13 47.45 2.11 13.28
N LYS A 14 48.12 3.09 12.67
CA LYS A 14 47.43 4.19 11.99
C LYS A 14 46.60 3.71 10.79
N ILE A 15 47.13 2.76 10.02
CA ILE A 15 46.41 2.18 8.88
C ILE A 15 45.19 1.39 9.37
N LEU A 16 45.35 0.56 10.40
CA LEU A 16 44.25 -0.20 11.00
C LEU A 16 43.15 0.71 11.54
N ALA A 17 43.51 1.78 12.24
CA ALA A 17 42.54 2.76 12.74
C ALA A 17 41.70 3.38 11.59
N ARG A 18 42.33 3.72 10.45
CA ARG A 18 41.61 4.25 9.29
C ARG A 18 40.68 3.22 8.65
N THR A 19 41.09 1.95 8.62
CA THR A 19 40.25 0.86 8.12
C THR A 19 39.04 0.62 9.02
N ASP A 20 39.25 0.67 10.34
CA ASP A 20 38.17 0.54 11.33
C ASP A 20 37.16 1.68 11.22
N ASP A 21 37.64 2.91 11.06
CA ASP A 21 36.76 4.08 10.86
C ASP A 21 35.94 3.93 9.57
N PHE A 22 36.58 3.51 8.47
CA PHE A 22 35.90 3.24 7.21
C PHE A 22 34.81 2.16 7.36
N GLU A 23 35.12 1.05 8.04
CA GLU A 23 34.14 -0.02 8.22
C GLU A 23 33.00 0.41 9.15
N ARG A 24 33.27 1.20 10.19
CA ARG A 24 32.22 1.79 11.03
C ARG A 24 31.26 2.66 10.22
N ASP A 25 31.78 3.51 9.34
CA ASP A 25 30.97 4.35 8.47
C ASP A 25 30.11 3.51 7.53
N ARG A 26 30.70 2.46 6.92
CA ARG A 26 29.97 1.51 6.07
C ARG A 26 28.83 0.82 6.82
N LEU A 27 29.11 0.32 8.03
CA LEU A 27 28.11 -0.36 8.87
C LEU A 27 26.99 0.60 9.32
N ASN A 28 27.32 1.84 9.65
CA ASN A 28 26.33 2.87 9.97
C ASN A 28 25.42 3.17 8.77
N GLN A 29 25.98 3.29 7.57
CA GLN A 29 25.18 3.47 6.35
C GLN A 29 24.28 2.26 6.07
N LEU A 30 24.80 1.04 6.21
CA LEU A 30 23.99 -0.18 6.06
C LEU A 30 22.82 -0.20 7.04
N LYS A 31 23.05 0.17 8.30
CA LYS A 31 21.98 0.26 9.30
C LYS A 31 20.88 1.24 8.89
N LEU A 32 21.25 2.42 8.40
CA LEU A 32 20.28 3.42 7.90
C LEU A 32 19.50 2.87 6.70
N MET A 33 20.19 2.23 5.75
CA MET A 33 19.56 1.62 4.58
C MET A 33 18.55 0.53 4.97
N PHE A 34 18.91 -0.37 5.88
CA PHE A 34 18.00 -1.43 6.31
C PHE A 34 16.79 -0.90 7.05
N ASN A 35 16.95 0.14 7.87
CA ASN A 35 15.81 0.80 8.52
C ASN A 35 14.88 1.44 7.49
N ALA A 36 15.42 2.17 6.52
CA ALA A 36 14.62 2.78 5.46
C ALA A 36 13.89 1.73 4.62
N LEU A 37 14.55 0.59 4.34
CA LEU A 37 13.95 -0.52 3.61
C LEU A 37 12.83 -1.20 4.41
N GLN A 38 13.02 -1.38 5.71
CA GLN A 38 11.99 -1.88 6.61
C GLN A 38 10.77 -0.95 6.61
N GLU A 39 10.97 0.36 6.68
CA GLU A 39 9.88 1.34 6.64
C GLU A 39 9.16 1.36 5.29
N ALA A 40 9.90 1.27 4.18
CA ALA A 40 9.31 1.25 2.84
C ALA A 40 8.46 -0.01 2.58
N ILE A 41 8.83 -1.15 3.16
CA ILE A 41 8.11 -2.41 3.00
C ILE A 41 6.92 -2.54 3.97
N SER A 42 6.97 -1.85 5.10
CA SER A 42 5.94 -1.97 6.15
C SER A 42 4.63 -1.29 5.72
N ILE A 43 3.76 -2.06 5.04
CA ILE A 43 2.41 -1.63 4.60
C ILE A 43 1.56 -1.15 5.78
N GLU A 44 1.78 -1.69 6.98
CA GLU A 44 1.08 -1.28 8.20
C GLU A 44 1.32 0.18 8.58
N LYS A 45 2.45 0.77 8.17
CA LYS A 45 2.76 2.19 8.39
C LYS A 45 2.16 3.09 7.30
N ASP A 46 1.63 2.53 6.21
CA ASP A 46 1.01 3.30 5.12
C ASP A 46 -0.44 3.66 5.48
N THR A 47 -0.68 4.94 5.74
CA THR A 47 -2.02 5.47 6.06
C THR A 47 -3.01 5.22 4.92
N ARG A 48 -2.54 5.16 3.66
CA ARG A 48 -3.38 4.91 2.48
C ARG A 48 -3.97 3.51 2.49
N HIS A 49 -3.25 2.52 3.02
CA HIS A 49 -3.74 1.15 3.12
C HIS A 49 -4.89 1.05 4.14
N THR A 50 -4.77 1.78 5.26
CA THR A 50 -5.85 1.88 6.26
C THR A 50 -7.06 2.60 5.69
N GLU A 51 -6.86 3.73 4.99
CA GLU A 51 -7.94 4.46 4.32
C GLU A 51 -8.65 3.62 3.26
N MET A 52 -7.91 2.87 2.44
CA MET A 52 -8.48 1.94 1.46
C MET A 52 -9.40 0.90 2.13
N SER A 53 -8.98 0.34 3.26
CA SER A 53 -9.77 -0.63 4.02
C SER A 53 -11.05 -0.01 4.61
N VAL A 54 -10.97 1.24 5.09
CA VAL A 54 -12.15 1.98 5.59
C VAL A 54 -13.12 2.32 4.45
N LEU A 55 -12.61 2.79 3.32
CA LEU A 55 -13.42 3.10 2.13
C LEU A 55 -14.11 1.84 1.60
N PHE A 56 -13.42 0.71 1.55
CA PHE A 56 -13.99 -0.57 1.14
C PHE A 56 -15.15 -0.99 2.06
N LYS A 57 -14.95 -0.93 3.38
CA LYS A 57 -16.03 -1.22 4.35
C LYS A 57 -17.21 -0.26 4.20
N LYS A 58 -16.94 1.03 3.97
CA LYS A 58 -17.99 2.03 3.74
C LYS A 58 -18.76 1.76 2.44
N ALA A 59 -18.08 1.29 1.38
CA ALA A 59 -18.72 0.93 0.12
C ALA A 59 -19.65 -0.28 0.29
N MET A 60 -19.19 -1.34 0.99
CA MET A 60 -20.04 -2.49 1.30
C MET A 60 -21.25 -2.09 2.15
N ALA A 61 -21.06 -1.22 3.15
CA ALA A 61 -22.14 -0.74 3.99
C ALA A 61 -23.19 0.12 3.25
N LYS A 62 -22.86 0.64 2.07
CA LYS A 62 -23.82 1.39 1.22
C LYS A 62 -24.71 0.48 0.39
N GLN A 63 -24.45 -0.82 0.34
CA GLN A 63 -25.29 -1.75 -0.39
C GLN A 63 -26.66 -1.84 0.30
N ASP A 64 -27.73 -1.52 -0.45
CA ASP A 64 -29.10 -1.64 0.00
C ASP A 64 -29.87 -2.62 -0.89
N ILE A 65 -30.01 -3.84 -0.38
CA ILE A 65 -30.66 -4.95 -1.07
C ILE A 65 -32.11 -4.62 -1.43
N ASN A 66 -32.82 -3.89 -0.56
CA ASN A 66 -34.23 -3.60 -0.79
C ASN A 66 -34.39 -2.59 -1.93
N ASN A 67 -33.54 -1.58 -1.97
CA ASN A 67 -33.52 -0.60 -3.06
C ASN A 67 -33.18 -1.27 -4.41
N ASP A 68 -32.21 -2.19 -4.43
CA ASP A 68 -31.85 -2.94 -5.64
C ASP A 68 -33.01 -3.84 -6.13
N ILE A 69 -33.70 -4.52 -5.21
CA ILE A 69 -34.88 -5.34 -5.52
C ILE A 69 -36.04 -4.46 -6.04
N GLU A 70 -36.27 -3.31 -5.43
CA GLU A 70 -37.30 -2.36 -5.87
C GLU A 70 -37.00 -1.84 -7.28
N PHE A 71 -35.75 -1.42 -7.52
CA PHE A 71 -35.29 -1.00 -8.85
C PHE A 71 -35.53 -2.10 -9.89
N PHE A 72 -35.15 -3.34 -9.59
CA PHE A 72 -35.34 -4.47 -10.49
C PHE A 72 -36.83 -4.70 -10.79
N ASN A 73 -37.67 -4.75 -9.76
CA ASN A 73 -39.10 -5.01 -9.93
C ASN A 73 -39.81 -3.94 -10.77
N LYS A 74 -39.38 -2.69 -10.65
CA LYS A 74 -39.91 -1.56 -11.40
C LYS A 74 -39.56 -1.60 -12.89
N HIS A 75 -38.35 -2.07 -13.24
CA HIS A 75 -37.85 -2.00 -14.61
C HIS A 75 -37.96 -3.33 -15.37
N TYR A 76 -37.91 -4.45 -14.67
CA TYR A 76 -37.84 -5.78 -15.28
C TYR A 76 -38.76 -6.82 -14.62
N GLY A 77 -39.28 -6.55 -13.42
CA GLY A 77 -40.10 -7.49 -12.67
C GLY A 77 -41.59 -7.17 -12.72
N ARG A 78 -42.27 -7.47 -11.61
CA ARG A 78 -43.74 -7.48 -11.50
C ARG A 78 -44.44 -6.16 -11.83
N GLU A 79 -43.74 -5.04 -11.75
CA GLU A 79 -44.32 -3.71 -11.94
C GLU A 79 -44.11 -3.17 -13.37
N THR A 80 -43.48 -3.99 -14.23
CA THR A 80 -43.38 -3.68 -15.65
C THR A 80 -44.77 -3.64 -16.27
N LYS A 81 -45.05 -2.56 -16.99
CA LYS A 81 -46.34 -2.37 -17.64
C LYS A 81 -46.41 -3.24 -18.88
N THR A 82 -47.13 -4.33 -18.77
CA THR A 82 -47.55 -5.15 -19.91
C THR A 82 -49.00 -4.85 -20.23
N LYS A 83 -49.32 -4.65 -21.52
CA LYS A 83 -50.71 -4.62 -21.96
C LYS A 83 -51.24 -6.04 -21.90
N TRP A 84 -52.24 -6.26 -21.06
CA TRP A 84 -52.93 -7.56 -21.02
C TRP A 84 -53.70 -7.78 -22.32
N PRO A 85 -53.79 -9.03 -22.80
CA PRO A 85 -54.60 -9.35 -23.97
C PRO A 85 -56.05 -8.89 -23.76
N VAL A 86 -56.59 -8.22 -24.76
CA VAL A 86 -58.01 -7.83 -24.85
C VAL A 86 -58.53 -8.26 -26.21
N PHE A 87 -59.84 -8.47 -26.35
CA PHE A 87 -60.44 -8.68 -27.66
C PHE A 87 -60.27 -7.42 -28.49
N GLU A 88 -59.61 -7.54 -29.64
CA GLU A 88 -59.46 -6.46 -30.61
C GLU A 88 -60.56 -6.62 -31.66
N ASP A 89 -61.34 -5.56 -31.88
CA ASP A 89 -62.34 -5.57 -32.95
C ASP A 89 -61.61 -5.61 -34.30
N VAL A 90 -61.86 -6.68 -35.06
CA VAL A 90 -61.41 -6.79 -36.45
C VAL A 90 -62.34 -5.92 -37.29
N HIS A 91 -61.96 -4.67 -37.52
CA HIS A 91 -62.64 -3.83 -38.50
C HIS A 91 -62.28 -4.32 -39.92
N GLU A 92 -63.23 -5.01 -40.57
CA GLU A 92 -63.25 -5.22 -42.04
C GLU A 92 -63.62 -3.94 -42.78
#